data_AF-A0A6N6KXM0-F1
#
_entry.id   AF-A0A6N6KXM0-F1
#
_cell.length_a   1.000
_cell.length_b   1.000
_cell.length_c   1.000
_cell.angle_alpha   90.00
_cell.angle_beta   90.00
_cell.angle_gamma   90.00
#
_symmetry.space_group_name_H-M   'P 1'
#
loop_
_entity.id
_entity.type
_entity.pdbx_description
1 polymer ?
#
loop_
_entity_poly.entity_id
_entity_poly.type
_entity_poly.pdbx_seq_one_letter_code
_entity_poly.pdbx_strand_id
1 'polypeptide(L)'
;MITNQTLRHLIDLEMEYRGKDPFTSPEGKVGNYIGSGDGKVTGEFNGDIFWDLYEEIDGGVCLTNFAGRIEAANGETIHFDARGHGLVPDPDKPSEWIMTYGVKFVTTADPYIWLNKTLGVWEGEFNMETYKHNYRIYTYQKGLEN
;
A
#
# COMPACT_ATOMS: atom_id res chain seq x y z
N MET A 1 -25.01 21.26 -5.55
CA MET A 1 -24.57 20.68 -4.27
C MET A 1 -23.16 20.17 -4.47
N ILE A 2 -22.17 20.81 -3.85
CA ILE A 2 -20.80 20.28 -3.78
C ILE A 2 -20.78 19.46 -2.49
N THR A 3 -20.69 18.14 -2.61
CA THR A 3 -20.46 17.29 -1.44
C THR A 3 -19.01 17.51 -1.00
N ASN A 4 -18.78 17.81 0.28
CA ASN A 4 -17.43 17.95 0.79
C ASN A 4 -16.82 16.54 0.90
N GLN A 5 -15.81 16.28 0.08
CA GLN A 5 -15.16 14.98 -0.05
C GLN A 5 -13.75 15.10 0.53
N THR A 6 -13.42 14.25 1.50
CA THR A 6 -12.12 14.31 2.19
C THR A 6 -11.46 12.95 2.24
N LEU A 7 -10.13 12.95 2.19
CA LEU A 7 -9.30 11.80 2.53
C LEU A 7 -9.03 11.82 4.03
N ARG A 8 -9.41 10.75 4.74
CA ARG A 8 -9.11 10.55 6.16
C ARG A 8 -7.93 9.59 6.29
N HIS A 9 -6.96 9.94 7.13
CA HIS A 9 -5.87 9.04 7.50
C HIS A 9 -6.43 7.74 8.08
N LEU A 10 -5.93 6.61 7.59
CA LEU A 10 -6.32 5.27 8.04
C LEU A 10 -5.20 4.67 8.90
N ILE A 11 -4.03 4.47 8.29
CA ILE A 11 -2.88 3.78 8.89
C ILE A 11 -1.58 4.31 8.31
N ASP A 12 -0.52 4.21 9.10
CA ASP A 12 0.87 4.33 8.69
C ASP A 12 1.47 2.93 8.54
N LEU A 13 2.40 2.80 7.59
CA LEU A 13 3.14 1.58 7.31
C LEU A 13 4.64 1.83 7.39
N GLU A 14 5.33 0.98 8.14
CA GLU A 14 6.79 0.90 8.15
C GLU A 14 7.16 -0.50 7.66
N MET A 15 7.80 -0.60 6.50
CA MET A 15 8.09 -1.90 5.88
C MET A 15 9.55 -2.06 5.48
N GLU A 16 9.99 -3.30 5.38
CA GLU A 16 11.34 -3.66 5.00
C GLU A 16 11.31 -4.83 4.03
N TYR A 17 12.12 -4.75 2.99
CA TYR A 17 12.33 -5.86 2.06
C TYR A 17 13.01 -7.03 2.79
N ARG A 18 12.54 -8.26 2.60
CA ARG A 18 13.08 -9.45 3.29
C ARG A 18 13.59 -10.54 2.36
N GLY A 19 13.03 -10.70 1.16
CA GLY A 19 13.34 -11.89 0.36
C GLY A 19 12.65 -11.95 -0.99
N LYS A 20 12.72 -13.13 -1.62
CA LYS A 20 12.23 -13.37 -2.98
C LYS A 20 11.13 -14.43 -3.06
N ASP A 21 10.69 -15.00 -1.95
CA ASP A 21 9.57 -15.96 -2.01
C ASP A 21 8.25 -15.20 -1.91
N PRO A 22 7.35 -15.33 -2.91
CA PRO A 22 6.10 -14.58 -2.95
C PRO A 22 5.08 -15.12 -1.94
N PHE A 23 4.31 -14.23 -1.33
CA PHE A 23 3.16 -14.55 -0.47
C PHE A 23 1.86 -14.72 -1.25
N THR A 24 1.79 -14.20 -2.47
CA THR A 24 0.58 -14.11 -3.30
C THR A 24 0.77 -14.71 -4.69
N SER A 25 -0.34 -15.01 -5.37
CA SER A 25 -0.30 -15.46 -6.76
C SER A 25 0.07 -14.29 -7.69
N PRO A 26 0.92 -14.51 -8.72
CA PRO A 26 1.25 -13.49 -9.71
C PRO A 26 0.10 -13.14 -10.66
N GLU A 27 -0.99 -13.92 -10.67
CA GLU A 27 -2.12 -13.68 -11.58
C GLU A 27 -2.76 -12.31 -11.37
N GLY A 28 -2.88 -11.54 -12.45
CA GLY A 28 -3.50 -10.21 -12.45
C GLY A 28 -2.62 -9.08 -11.89
N LYS A 29 -1.35 -9.34 -11.57
CA LYS A 29 -0.39 -8.33 -11.06
C LYS A 29 0.25 -7.54 -12.20
N VAL A 30 0.75 -6.35 -11.87
CA VAL A 30 1.44 -5.47 -12.82
C VAL A 30 2.89 -5.92 -12.97
N GLY A 31 3.31 -6.31 -14.17
CA GLY A 31 4.71 -6.58 -14.46
C GLY A 31 5.28 -7.85 -13.84
N ASN A 32 6.58 -7.80 -13.53
CA ASN A 32 7.35 -8.93 -13.03
C ASN A 32 7.48 -8.87 -11.52
N TYR A 33 7.50 -10.04 -10.88
CA TYR A 33 7.78 -10.13 -9.45
C TYR A 33 9.21 -9.69 -9.12
N ILE A 34 9.34 -8.81 -8.14
CA ILE A 34 10.62 -8.22 -7.71
C ILE A 34 11.07 -8.80 -6.38
N GLY A 35 10.16 -8.93 -5.42
CA GLY A 35 10.46 -9.48 -4.11
C GLY A 35 9.34 -9.28 -3.10
N SER A 36 9.63 -9.63 -1.86
CA SER A 36 8.68 -9.62 -0.76
C SER A 36 9.31 -9.12 0.54
N GLY A 37 8.45 -8.73 1.48
CA GLY A 37 8.87 -8.20 2.77
C GLY A 37 7.77 -8.22 3.82
N ASP A 38 8.10 -7.65 4.96
CA ASP A 38 7.19 -7.49 6.09
C ASP A 38 7.31 -6.09 6.70
N GLY A 39 6.46 -5.79 7.68
CA GLY A 39 6.44 -4.49 8.32
C GLY A 39 5.41 -4.37 9.43
N LYS A 40 5.27 -3.15 9.93
CA LYS A 40 4.31 -2.76 10.96
C LYS A 40 3.24 -1.85 10.39
N VAL A 41 2.04 -1.99 10.95
CA VAL A 41 0.88 -1.15 10.70
C VAL A 41 0.50 -0.44 12.00
N THR A 42 0.31 0.88 11.95
CA THR A 42 -0.20 1.66 13.09
C THR A 42 -1.29 2.64 12.64
N GLY A 43 -2.25 2.98 13.50
CA GLY A 43 -3.32 3.93 13.17
C GLY A 43 -4.70 3.47 13.67
N GLU A 44 -5.73 3.57 12.81
CA GLU A 44 -7.10 3.14 13.10
C GLU A 44 -7.14 1.66 13.53
N PHE A 45 -6.24 0.85 13.00
CA PHE A 45 -5.90 -0.46 13.51
C PHE A 45 -4.38 -0.66 13.48
N ASN A 46 -3.90 -1.56 14.33
CA ASN A 46 -2.48 -1.90 14.44
C ASN A 46 -2.27 -3.36 14.02
N GLY A 47 -1.08 -3.71 13.57
CA GLY A 47 -0.77 -5.08 13.17
C GLY A 47 0.56 -5.23 12.44
N ASP A 48 0.67 -6.35 11.74
CA ASP A 48 1.80 -6.71 10.89
C ASP A 48 1.37 -6.75 9.42
N ILE A 49 2.23 -6.29 8.51
CA ILE A 49 1.98 -6.34 7.06
C ILE A 49 2.98 -7.30 6.41
N PHE A 50 2.50 -8.08 5.44
CA PHE A 50 3.29 -8.97 4.59
C PHE A 50 2.95 -8.67 3.14
N TRP A 51 3.96 -8.48 2.31
CA TRP A 51 3.77 -7.91 0.99
C TRP A 51 4.70 -8.53 -0.06
N ASP A 52 4.20 -8.56 -1.28
CA ASP A 52 4.92 -8.79 -2.53
C ASP A 52 4.94 -7.51 -3.35
N LEU A 53 6.01 -7.31 -4.10
CA LEU A 53 6.19 -6.21 -5.04
C LEU A 53 6.37 -6.74 -6.45
N TYR A 54 5.59 -6.18 -7.37
CA TYR A 54 5.71 -6.41 -8.81
C TYR A 54 5.92 -5.08 -9.53
N GLU A 55 6.75 -5.08 -10.57
CA GLU A 55 7.12 -3.86 -11.29
C GLU A 55 7.18 -4.05 -12.81
N GLU A 56 6.84 -2.98 -13.53
CA GLU A 56 6.98 -2.84 -14.97
C GLU A 56 7.46 -1.43 -15.31
N ILE A 57 8.37 -1.31 -16.28
CA ILE A 57 8.73 -0.01 -16.85
C ILE A 57 7.88 0.21 -18.11
N ASP A 58 6.94 1.15 -18.05
CA ASP A 58 6.11 1.56 -19.18
C ASP A 58 6.33 3.03 -19.51
N GLY A 59 6.74 3.34 -20.74
CA GLY A 59 6.98 4.71 -21.19
C GLY A 59 8.00 5.52 -20.36
N GLY A 60 8.91 4.84 -19.63
CA GLY A 60 9.86 5.47 -18.71
C GLY A 60 9.34 5.73 -17.30
N VAL A 61 8.11 5.30 -16.99
CA VAL A 61 7.52 5.33 -15.65
C VAL A 61 7.64 3.94 -15.02
N CYS A 62 8.09 3.88 -13.75
CA CYS A 62 8.09 2.65 -12.98
C CYS A 62 6.70 2.40 -12.40
N LEU A 63 5.92 1.55 -13.05
CA LEU A 63 4.64 1.06 -12.55
C LEU A 63 4.91 -0.02 -11.51
N THR A 64 4.22 0.08 -10.38
CA THR A 64 4.45 -0.80 -9.23
C THR A 64 3.13 -1.33 -8.68
N ASN A 65 3.16 -2.56 -8.18
CA ASN A 65 2.03 -3.22 -7.54
C ASN A 65 2.47 -3.91 -6.25
N PHE A 66 2.05 -3.36 -5.10
CA PHE A 66 2.13 -4.04 -3.83
C PHE A 66 0.89 -4.90 -3.63
N ALA A 67 1.07 -6.16 -3.26
CA ALA A 67 -0.02 -7.06 -2.93
C ALA A 67 0.31 -7.91 -1.71
N GLY A 68 -0.67 -8.20 -0.87
CA GLY A 68 -0.38 -8.95 0.34
C GLY A 68 -1.51 -9.00 1.33
N ARG A 69 -1.14 -9.10 2.60
CA ARG A 69 -2.08 -9.12 3.73
C ARG A 69 -1.57 -8.30 4.90
N ILE A 70 -2.51 -7.82 5.69
CA ILE A 70 -2.29 -7.26 7.02
C ILE A 70 -2.91 -8.24 8.02
N GLU A 71 -2.14 -8.62 9.02
CA GLU A 71 -2.58 -9.37 10.20
C GLU A 71 -2.81 -8.34 11.31
N ALA A 72 -4.07 -8.00 11.54
CA ALA A 72 -4.45 -7.02 12.56
C ALA A 72 -4.23 -7.60 13.96
N ALA A 73 -3.98 -6.73 14.95
CA ALA A 73 -3.68 -7.13 16.33
C ALA A 73 -4.82 -7.92 17.01
N ASN A 74 -6.05 -7.83 16.49
CA ASN A 74 -7.18 -8.63 16.94
C ASN A 74 -7.26 -10.02 16.25
N GLY A 75 -6.24 -10.41 15.48
CA GLY A 75 -6.13 -11.70 14.80
C GLY A 75 -6.80 -11.77 13.42
N GLU A 76 -7.45 -10.69 12.99
CA GLU A 76 -8.16 -10.66 11.70
C GLU A 76 -7.20 -10.39 10.54
N THR A 77 -7.53 -10.95 9.37
CA THR A 77 -6.74 -10.76 8.15
C THR A 77 -7.43 -9.80 7.17
N ILE A 78 -6.66 -8.86 6.62
CA ILE A 78 -7.09 -7.93 5.59
C ILE A 78 -6.15 -8.06 4.40
N HIS A 79 -6.64 -8.55 3.26
CA HIS A 79 -5.88 -8.57 2.02
C HIS A 79 -5.89 -7.21 1.35
N PHE A 80 -4.82 -6.88 0.63
CA PHE A 80 -4.74 -5.66 -0.14
C PHE A 80 -4.11 -5.88 -1.53
N ASP A 81 -4.50 -5.02 -2.47
CA ASP A 81 -3.90 -4.87 -3.80
C ASP A 81 -3.76 -3.36 -4.06
N ALA A 82 -2.53 -2.87 -4.09
CA ALA A 82 -2.18 -1.47 -4.30
C ALA A 82 -1.41 -1.32 -5.62
N ARG A 83 -1.87 -0.43 -6.49
CA ARG A 83 -1.28 -0.18 -7.82
C ARG A 83 -0.97 1.29 -7.99
N GLY A 84 0.21 1.58 -8.52
CA GLY A 84 0.76 2.91 -8.49
C GLY A 84 2.04 3.04 -9.29
N HIS A 85 2.80 4.09 -9.00
CA HIS A 85 4.08 4.34 -9.63
C HIS A 85 5.06 4.99 -8.67
N GLY A 86 6.34 4.82 -8.97
CA GLY A 86 7.46 5.45 -8.28
C GLY A 86 8.14 6.51 -9.14
N LEU A 87 8.68 7.54 -8.50
CA LEU A 87 9.56 8.52 -9.13
C LEU A 87 10.72 8.88 -8.21
N VAL A 88 11.89 9.12 -8.80
CA VAL A 88 13.03 9.74 -8.12
C VAL A 88 12.89 11.26 -8.31
N PRO A 89 12.60 12.02 -7.24
CA PRO A 89 12.37 13.46 -7.35
C PRO A 89 13.68 14.25 -7.54
N ASP A 90 14.77 13.75 -6.97
CA ASP A 90 16.10 14.38 -6.98
C ASP A 90 17.11 13.46 -7.68
N PRO A 91 17.58 13.80 -8.90
CA PRO A 91 18.57 13.02 -9.63
C PRO A 91 19.90 12.80 -8.89
N ASP A 92 20.26 13.69 -7.95
CA ASP A 92 21.48 13.55 -7.14
C ASP A 92 21.31 12.53 -6.01
N LYS A 93 20.08 12.05 -5.81
CA LYS A 93 19.70 11.04 -4.80
C LYS A 93 18.87 9.90 -5.42
N PRO A 94 19.47 9.09 -6.31
CA PRO A 94 18.76 8.06 -7.06
C PRO A 94 18.18 6.92 -6.20
N SER A 95 18.56 6.86 -4.91
CA SER A 95 18.05 5.89 -3.95
C SER A 95 16.79 6.35 -3.20
N GLU A 96 16.41 7.63 -3.26
CA GLU A 96 15.23 8.18 -2.59
C GLU A 96 14.05 8.24 -3.57
N TRP A 97 13.06 7.36 -3.39
CA TRP A 97 11.88 7.26 -4.24
C TRP A 97 10.64 7.79 -3.53
N ILE A 98 9.80 8.54 -4.25
CA ILE A 98 8.43 8.86 -3.85
C ILE A 98 7.48 7.94 -4.61
N MET A 99 6.55 7.33 -3.87
CA MET A 99 5.61 6.34 -4.39
C MET A 99 4.17 6.79 -4.12
N THR A 100 3.27 6.52 -5.06
CA THR A 100 1.84 6.81 -4.91
C THR A 100 1.00 5.71 -5.55
N TYR A 101 -0.05 5.28 -4.84
CA TYR A 101 -0.92 4.16 -5.24
C TYR A 101 -2.38 4.45 -4.95
N GLY A 102 -3.25 3.83 -5.75
CA GLY A 102 -4.60 3.46 -5.30
C GLY A 102 -4.56 2.08 -4.66
N VAL A 103 -5.30 1.88 -3.57
CA VAL A 103 -5.35 0.59 -2.85
C VAL A 103 -6.77 0.10 -2.66
N LYS A 104 -6.95 -1.20 -2.90
CA LYS A 104 -8.18 -1.94 -2.62
C LYS A 104 -7.91 -2.94 -1.49
N PHE A 105 -8.84 -3.00 -0.55
CA PHE A 105 -8.84 -3.99 0.52
C PHE A 105 -9.89 -5.07 0.30
N VAL A 106 -9.63 -6.27 0.81
CA VAL A 106 -10.56 -7.41 0.82
C VAL A 106 -10.44 -8.14 2.16
N THR A 107 -11.54 -8.26 2.88
CA THR A 107 -11.62 -9.00 4.15
C THR A 107 -13.03 -9.56 4.36
N THR A 108 -13.15 -10.59 5.19
CA THR A 108 -14.43 -11.10 5.70
C THR A 108 -14.66 -10.74 7.16
N ALA A 109 -13.71 -10.03 7.80
CA ALA A 109 -13.77 -9.67 9.20
C ALA A 109 -14.79 -8.56 9.45
N ASP A 110 -15.76 -8.81 10.33
CA ASP A 110 -16.85 -7.86 10.63
C ASP A 110 -16.37 -6.44 10.99
N PRO A 111 -15.33 -6.25 11.84
CA PRO A 111 -14.86 -4.90 12.20
C PRO A 111 -14.30 -4.10 11.02
N TYR A 112 -13.83 -4.79 9.98
CA TYR A 112 -13.11 -4.21 8.85
C TYR A 112 -13.86 -4.34 7.52
N ILE A 113 -15.07 -4.91 7.52
CA ILE A 113 -15.84 -5.23 6.31
C ILE A 113 -16.14 -3.99 5.45
N TRP A 114 -16.16 -2.82 6.08
CA TRP A 114 -16.37 -1.53 5.41
C TRP A 114 -15.23 -1.17 4.44
N LEU A 115 -14.01 -1.68 4.67
CA LEU A 115 -12.86 -1.44 3.78
C LEU A 115 -13.09 -2.01 2.37
N ASN A 116 -13.88 -3.09 2.23
CA ASN A 116 -14.17 -3.74 0.95
C ASN A 116 -14.84 -2.81 -0.08
N LYS A 117 -15.48 -1.73 0.38
CA LYS A 117 -16.23 -0.77 -0.45
C LYS A 117 -15.62 0.63 -0.44
N THR A 118 -14.46 0.79 0.20
CA THR A 118 -13.86 2.10 0.44
C THR A 118 -12.69 2.31 -0.52
N LEU A 119 -12.68 3.44 -1.22
CA LEU A 119 -11.52 3.88 -1.99
C LEU A 119 -10.38 4.24 -1.03
N GLY A 120 -9.21 3.64 -1.24
CA GLY A 120 -7.99 3.99 -0.52
C GLY A 120 -6.93 4.62 -1.44
N VAL A 121 -6.11 5.49 -0.86
CA VAL A 121 -4.90 6.06 -1.46
C VAL A 121 -3.74 5.78 -0.52
N TRP A 122 -2.60 5.40 -1.07
CA TRP A 122 -1.37 5.10 -0.35
C TRP A 122 -0.27 5.99 -0.92
N GLU A 123 0.44 6.73 -0.07
CA GLU A 123 1.58 7.56 -0.47
C GLU A 123 2.77 7.41 0.49
N GLY A 124 3.97 7.75 0.01
CA GLY A 124 5.16 7.89 0.85
C GLY A 124 6.42 7.54 0.07
N GLU A 125 7.38 6.90 0.74
CA GLU A 125 8.76 6.82 0.26
C GLU A 125 9.35 5.41 0.35
N PHE A 126 10.32 5.16 -0.53
CA PHE A 126 11.17 3.98 -0.51
C PHE A 126 12.63 4.41 -0.63
N ASN A 127 13.50 3.85 0.21
CA ASN A 127 14.92 4.09 0.17
C ASN A 127 15.66 2.82 -0.25
N MET A 128 16.28 2.83 -1.43
CA MET A 128 16.97 1.67 -2.01
C MET A 128 18.24 1.25 -1.23
N GLU A 129 18.86 2.15 -0.47
CA GLU A 129 20.08 1.83 0.29
C GLU A 129 19.77 1.04 1.55
N THR A 130 18.67 1.39 2.21
CA THR A 130 18.23 0.76 3.47
C THR A 130 17.18 -0.32 3.24
N TYR A 131 16.61 -0.39 2.03
CA TYR A 131 15.47 -1.22 1.67
C TYR A 131 14.24 -1.01 2.57
N LYS A 132 14.09 0.20 3.08
CA LYS A 132 12.99 0.60 3.96
C LYS A 132 11.96 1.41 3.20
N HIS A 133 10.72 1.20 3.60
CA HIS A 133 9.55 1.88 3.09
C HIS A 133 8.81 2.56 4.24
N ASN A 134 8.36 3.79 4.02
CA ASN A 134 7.51 4.51 4.96
C ASN A 134 6.31 5.06 4.19
N TYR A 135 5.10 4.67 4.59
CA TYR A 135 3.90 5.05 3.87
C TYR A 135 2.76 5.46 4.80
N ARG A 136 1.82 6.21 4.23
CA ARG A 136 0.53 6.56 4.82
C ARG A 136 -0.58 6.11 3.90
N ILE A 137 -1.62 5.53 4.48
CA ILE A 137 -2.85 5.18 3.77
C ILE A 137 -3.97 6.09 4.23
N TYR A 138 -4.70 6.60 3.26
CA TYR A 138 -5.90 7.40 3.44
C TYR A 138 -7.09 6.69 2.82
N THR A 139 -8.27 6.91 3.38
CA THR A 139 -9.52 6.42 2.82
C THR A 139 -10.47 7.55 2.50
N TYR A 140 -11.24 7.37 1.43
CA TYR A 140 -12.32 8.28 1.09
C TYR A 140 -13.41 8.23 2.15
N GLN A 141 -13.78 9.38 2.68
CA GLN A 141 -14.93 9.54 3.55
C GLN A 141 -15.91 10.53 2.92
N LYS A 142 -17.16 10.10 2.75
CA LYS A 142 -18.26 10.99 2.35
C LYS A 142 -18.66 11.80 3.58
N GLY A 143 -18.53 13.12 3.52
CA GLY A 143 -19.08 13.99 4.57
C GLY A 143 -20.59 13.79 4.70
N LEU A 144 -21.07 13.61 5.92
CA LEU A 144 -22.50 13.71 6.23
C LEU A 144 -22.79 15.20 6.48
N GLU A 145 -23.73 15.77 5.73
CA GLU A 145 -24.33 17.07 6.08
C GLU A 145 -25.23 16.85 7.30
N ASN A 146 -25.00 17.64 8.35
CA ASN A 146 -25.92 17.76 9.50
C ASN A 146 -27.11 18.63 9.13
#